data_AF-A0A960I179-F1
#
_entry.id   AF-A0A960I179-F1
#
_cell.length_a   1.000
_cell.length_b   1.000
_cell.length_c   1.000
_cell.angle_alpha   90.00
_cell.angle_beta   90.00
_cell.angle_gamma   90.00
#
_symmetry.space_group_name_H-M   'P 1'
#
loop_
_entity.id
_entity.type
_entity.pdbx_description
1 polymer ?
#
loop_
_entity_poly.entity_id
_entity_poly.type
_entity_poly.pdbx_seq_one_letter_code
_entity_poly.pdbx_strand_id
1 'polypeptide(L)'
;MATNYDDARLTRAQAESLVAVTEPWLSCDDCFEQVDTFVDGLISDGRGPDEPLRVHLARCPACYEEAETLVSLAADDAGLDEDLALESFRRSVTTPS
;
A
#
# COMPACT_ATOMS: atom_id res chain seq x y z
N MET A 1 -4.88 -36.70 -2.11
CA MET A 1 -4.39 -35.61 -2.96
C MET A 1 -3.62 -34.67 -2.03
N ALA A 2 -2.34 -34.97 -1.79
CA ALA A 2 -1.49 -34.16 -0.91
C ALA A 2 -1.01 -32.97 -1.73
N THR A 3 -1.41 -31.77 -1.33
CA THR A 3 -0.85 -30.55 -1.91
C THR A 3 0.63 -30.49 -1.55
N ASN A 4 1.48 -30.41 -2.58
CA ASN A 4 2.87 -30.02 -2.43
C ASN A 4 2.85 -28.61 -1.83
N TYR A 5 3.06 -28.51 -0.51
CA TYR A 5 3.39 -27.24 0.11
C TYR A 5 4.82 -26.95 -0.31
N ASP A 6 4.99 -26.04 -1.26
CA ASP A 6 6.29 -25.58 -1.70
C ASP A 6 7.07 -25.12 -0.46
N ASP A 7 8.14 -25.83 -0.12
CA ASP A 7 9.09 -25.50 0.95
C ASP A 7 9.96 -24.32 0.48
N ALA A 8 9.29 -23.23 0.11
CA ALA A 8 9.90 -22.04 -0.45
C ALA A 8 10.65 -21.34 0.68
N ARG A 9 11.96 -21.64 0.77
CA ARG A 9 12.85 -20.97 1.70
C ARG A 9 12.86 -19.47 1.39
N LEU A 10 12.51 -18.65 2.37
CA LEU A 10 12.62 -17.20 2.26
C LEU A 10 14.09 -16.82 1.98
N THR A 11 14.29 -15.93 1.01
CA THR A 11 15.58 -15.27 0.83
C THR A 11 15.86 -14.36 2.03
N ARG A 12 17.13 -13.99 2.21
CA ARG A 12 17.54 -13.06 3.27
C ARG A 12 16.79 -11.72 3.19
N ALA A 13 16.64 -11.17 1.98
CA ALA A 13 15.93 -9.91 1.78
C ALA A 13 14.44 -10.03 2.14
N GLN A 14 13.79 -11.14 1.81
CA GLN A 14 12.41 -11.40 2.21
C GLN A 14 12.28 -11.54 3.73
N ALA A 15 13.20 -12.26 4.39
CA ALA A 15 13.20 -12.39 5.84
C ALA A 15 13.44 -11.03 6.55
N GLU A 16 14.38 -10.23 6.05
CA GLU A 16 14.66 -8.88 6.56
C GLU A 16 13.46 -7.94 6.39
N SER A 17 12.70 -8.07 5.30
CA SER A 17 11.48 -7.28 5.09
C SER A 17 10.39 -7.57 6.12
N LEU A 18 10.29 -8.80 6.64
CA LEU A 18 9.28 -9.18 7.64
C LEU A 18 9.59 -8.64 9.05
N VAL A 19 10.85 -8.36 9.34
CA VAL A 19 11.31 -7.81 10.63
C VAL A 19 11.75 -6.35 10.52
N ALA A 20 11.48 -5.71 9.38
CA ALA A 20 11.83 -4.33 9.16
C ALA A 20 11.09 -3.43 10.16
N VAL A 21 11.79 -2.42 10.64
CA VAL A 21 11.24 -1.42 11.55
C VAL A 21 10.11 -0.67 10.84
N THR A 22 8.91 -0.73 11.40
CA THR A 22 7.70 -0.05 10.91
C THR A 22 7.48 1.26 11.65
N GLU A 23 8.55 1.99 11.95
CA GLU A 23 8.45 3.29 12.62
C GLU A 23 8.43 4.42 11.59
N PRO A 24 7.54 5.43 11.75
CA PRO A 24 6.51 5.53 12.78
C PRO A 24 5.39 4.48 12.61
N TRP A 25 5.01 3.85 13.72
CA TRP A 25 4.04 2.75 13.73
C TRP A 25 2.62 3.25 13.50
N LEU A 26 1.86 2.47 12.72
CA LEU A 26 0.43 2.62 12.49
C LEU A 26 -0.22 1.23 12.52
N SER A 27 -1.36 1.10 13.19
CA SER A 27 -2.12 -0.16 13.19
C SER A 27 -2.89 -0.37 11.88
N CYS A 28 -3.33 -1.60 11.60
CA CYS A 28 -4.22 -1.85 10.47
C CYS A 28 -5.58 -1.14 10.62
N ASP A 29 -6.13 -1.08 11.84
CA ASP A 29 -7.37 -0.34 12.12
C ASP A 29 -7.21 1.15 11.81
N ASP A 30 -6.15 1.79 12.31
CA ASP A 30 -5.89 3.20 12.02
C ASP A 30 -5.57 3.45 10.53
N CYS A 31 -5.02 2.45 9.83
CA CYS A 31 -4.84 2.49 8.39
C CYS A 31 -6.19 2.55 7.66
N PHE A 32 -7.17 1.73 8.06
CA PHE A 32 -8.51 1.77 7.45
C PHE A 32 -9.19 3.12 7.64
N GLU A 33 -8.99 3.78 8.78
CA GLU A 33 -9.54 5.12 9.02
C GLU A 33 -8.91 6.21 8.13
N GLN A 34 -7.67 6.02 7.68
CA GLN A 34 -6.90 7.03 6.94
C GLN A 34 -6.82 6.77 5.44
N VAL A 35 -6.91 5.51 4.99
CA VAL A 35 -6.64 5.12 3.60
C VAL A 35 -7.62 5.76 2.63
N ASP A 36 -8.91 5.86 2.98
CA ASP A 36 -9.91 6.50 2.13
C ASP A 36 -9.58 7.99 1.92
N THR A 37 -9.23 8.71 2.99
CA THR A 37 -8.85 10.13 2.91
C THR A 37 -7.59 10.33 2.07
N PHE A 38 -6.64 9.42 2.19
CA PHE A 38 -5.43 9.44 1.38
C PHE A 38 -5.75 9.21 -0.11
N VAL A 39 -6.54 8.19 -0.45
CA VAL A 39 -6.92 7.89 -1.83
C VAL A 39 -7.69 9.06 -2.46
N ASP A 40 -8.65 9.64 -1.75
CA ASP A 40 -9.38 10.83 -2.21
C ASP A 40 -8.45 12.01 -2.50
N GLY A 41 -7.50 12.26 -1.61
CA GLY A 41 -6.51 13.32 -1.76
C GLY A 41 -5.51 13.07 -2.91
N LEU A 42 -5.13 11.81 -3.11
CA LEU A 42 -4.28 11.38 -4.23
C LEU A 42 -4.98 11.66 -5.57
N ILE A 43 -6.26 11.27 -5.68
CA ILE A 43 -7.06 11.43 -6.90
C ILE A 43 -7.39 12.90 -7.18
N SER A 44 -7.74 13.66 -6.15
CA SER A 44 -8.19 15.05 -6.32
C SER A 44 -7.05 16.03 -6.57
N ASP A 45 -5.99 15.96 -5.77
CA ASP A 45 -4.94 16.99 -5.73
C ASP A 45 -3.52 16.41 -5.83
N GLY A 46 -3.36 15.09 -6.03
CA GLY A 46 -2.07 14.42 -6.03
C GLY A 46 -1.38 14.39 -4.67
N ARG A 47 -2.16 14.48 -3.58
CA ARG A 47 -1.63 14.49 -2.21
C ARG A 47 -1.07 13.12 -1.83
N GLY A 48 0.16 13.10 -1.32
CA GLY A 48 0.78 11.89 -0.77
C GLY A 48 0.26 11.52 0.63
N PRO A 49 0.51 10.29 1.09
CA PRO A 49 0.11 9.85 2.42
C PRO A 49 0.96 10.52 3.51
N ASP A 50 0.41 10.64 4.71
CA ASP A 50 1.21 10.97 5.89
C ASP A 50 2.22 9.85 6.18
N GLU A 51 3.32 10.20 6.84
CA GLU A 51 4.48 9.30 7.01
C GLU A 51 4.15 7.94 7.68
N PRO A 52 3.32 7.85 8.75
CA PRO A 52 2.95 6.55 9.33
C PRO A 52 2.16 5.66 8.37
N LEU A 53 1.22 6.25 7.62
CA LEU A 53 0.42 5.52 6.62
C LEU A 53 1.32 5.06 5.47
N ARG A 54 2.24 5.92 5.01
CA ARG A 54 3.22 5.57 3.98
C ARG A 54 4.08 4.37 4.39
N VAL A 55 4.63 4.41 5.59
CA VAL A 55 5.45 3.31 6.14
C VAL A 55 4.62 2.04 6.29
N HIS A 56 3.38 2.14 6.76
CA HIS A 56 2.49 0.99 6.89
C HIS A 56 2.18 0.34 5.54
N LEU A 57 1.73 1.11 4.55
CA LEU A 57 1.42 0.61 3.20
C LEU A 57 2.67 0.04 2.51
N ALA A 58 3.86 0.59 2.76
CA ALA A 58 5.10 0.03 2.23
C ALA A 58 5.51 -1.32 2.85
N ARG A 59 4.89 -1.73 3.97
CA ARG A 59 5.31 -2.89 4.79
C ARG A 59 4.21 -3.91 5.05
N CYS A 60 2.95 -3.57 4.87
CA CYS A 60 1.80 -4.45 5.03
C CYS A 60 1.21 -4.81 3.66
N PRO A 61 1.50 -6.00 3.09
CA PRO A 61 1.02 -6.38 1.77
C PRO A 61 -0.51 -6.35 1.65
N ALA A 62 -1.21 -6.81 2.70
CA ALA A 62 -2.67 -6.79 2.71
C ALA A 62 -3.22 -5.37 2.57
N CYS A 63 -2.77 -4.43 3.40
CA CYS A 63 -3.23 -3.04 3.31
C CYS A 63 -2.79 -2.36 2.01
N TYR A 64 -1.66 -2.76 1.41
CA TYR A 64 -1.23 -2.28 0.09
C TYR A 64 -2.19 -2.72 -1.02
N GLU A 65 -2.54 -4.01 -1.07
CA GLU A 65 -3.47 -4.56 -2.07
C GLU A 65 -4.88 -3.95 -1.94
N GLU A 66 -5.35 -3.74 -0.70
CA GLU A 66 -6.61 -3.05 -0.44
C GLU A 66 -6.54 -1.58 -0.94
N ALA A 67 -5.44 -0.88 -0.68
CA ALA A 67 -5.26 0.49 -1.18
C ALA A 67 -5.17 0.57 -2.71
N GLU A 68 -4.51 -0.39 -3.38
CA GLU A 68 -4.51 -0.47 -4.86
C GLU A 68 -5.94 -0.64 -5.41
N THR A 69 -6.74 -1.49 -4.76
CA THR A 69 -8.13 -1.71 -5.13
C THR A 69 -8.96 -0.42 -4.96
N LEU A 70 -8.79 0.29 -3.85
CA LEU A 70 -9.46 1.56 -3.61
C LEU A 70 -9.07 2.63 -4.66
N VAL A 71 -7.79 2.72 -5.01
CA VAL A 71 -7.31 3.65 -6.05
C VAL A 71 -7.93 3.35 -7.42
N SER A 72 -8.01 2.06 -7.80
CA SER A 72 -8.66 1.63 -9.05
C SER A 72 -10.14 2.05 -9.07
N LEU A 73 -10.88 1.78 -8.00
CA LEU A 73 -12.30 2.15 -7.90
C LEU A 73 -12.50 3.67 -7.91
N ALA A 74 -11.66 4.43 -7.20
CA ALA A 74 -11.75 5.89 -7.15
C ALA A 74 -11.36 6.54 -8.49
N ALA A 75 -10.39 5.96 -9.22
CA ALA A 75 -10.01 6.43 -10.54
C ALA A 75 -11.15 6.21 -11.57
N ASP A 76 -11.80 5.04 -11.54
CA ASP A 76 -12.96 4.74 -12.38
C ASP A 76 -14.12 5.73 -12.11
N ASP A 77 -14.45 5.96 -10.83
CA ASP A 77 -15.51 6.92 -10.43
C ASP A 77 -15.20 8.36 -10.88
N ALA A 78 -13.93 8.77 -10.79
CA ALA A 78 -13.46 10.08 -11.23
C ALA A 78 -13.27 10.20 -12.76
N GLY A 79 -13.38 9.11 -13.51
CA GLY A 79 -13.13 9.08 -14.96
C GLY A 79 -11.66 9.34 -15.32
N LEU A 80 -10.74 8.95 -14.44
CA LEU A 80 -9.30 9.06 -14.66
C LEU A 80 -8.72 7.79 -15.28
N ASP A 81 -7.49 7.90 -15.79
CA ASP A 81 -6.73 6.76 -16.24
C ASP A 81 -6.23 5.94 -15.03
N GLU A 82 -6.73 4.70 -14.92
CA GLU A 82 -6.46 3.80 -13.80
C GLU A 82 -4.97 3.45 -13.67
N ASP A 83 -4.30 3.17 -14.79
CA ASP A 83 -2.88 2.80 -14.80
C ASP A 83 -2.02 3.96 -14.24
N LEU A 84 -2.29 5.20 -14.68
CA LEU A 84 -1.60 6.39 -14.18
C LEU A 84 -1.89 6.67 -12.70
N ALA A 85 -3.12 6.39 -12.24
CA ALA A 85 -3.50 6.55 -10.83
C ALA A 85 -2.75 5.53 -9.95
N LEU A 86 -2.70 4.26 -10.37
CA LEU A 86 -1.95 3.22 -9.67
C LEU A 86 -0.45 3.54 -9.66
N GLU A 87 0.15 3.96 -10.76
CA GLU A 87 1.56 4.38 -10.78
C GLU A 87 1.84 5.53 -9.80
N SER A 88 0.93 6.48 -9.69
CA SER A 88 1.03 7.60 -8.75
C SER A 88 0.91 7.15 -7.29
N PHE A 89 0.01 6.21 -6.99
CA PHE A 89 -0.08 5.55 -5.69
C PHE A 89 1.22 4.83 -5.35
N ARG A 90 1.72 3.95 -6.23
CA ARG A 90 2.95 3.18 -5.98
C ARG A 90 4.12 4.10 -5.68
N ARG A 91 4.29 5.16 -6.47
CA ARG A 91 5.35 6.16 -6.27
C ARG A 91 5.25 6.86 -4.92
N SER A 92 4.04 7.21 -4.49
CA SER A 92 3.77 7.89 -3.21
C SER A 92 4.08 7.00 -2.00
N VAL A 93 3.94 5.68 -2.14
CA VAL A 93 4.25 4.71 -1.07
C VAL A 93 5.73 4.36 -1.03
N THR A 94 6.37 4.15 -2.19
CA THR A 94 7.76 3.66 -2.27
C THR A 94 8.82 4.75 -2.10
N THR A 95 8.48 6.02 -2.33
CA THR A 95 9.43 7.13 -2.22
C THR A 95 9.30 7.79 -0.85
N PRO A 96 10.36 7.81 -0.01
CA PRO A 96 10.33 8.64 1.19
C PRO A 96 10.28 10.12 0.81
N SER A 97 9.45 10.89 1.53
CA SER A 97 9.32 12.35 1.38
C SER A 97 10.59 13.11 1.72
#